data_AF-A0A061J874-F1
#
_entry.id   AF-A0A061J874-F1
#
_cell.length_a   1.000
_cell.length_b   1.000
_cell.length_c   1.000
_cell.angle_alpha   90.00
_cell.angle_beta   90.00
_cell.angle_gamma   90.00
#
_symmetry.space_group_name_H-M   'P 1'
#
loop_
_entity.id
_entity.type
_entity.pdbx_description
1 polymer ?
#
loop_
_entity_poly.entity_id
_entity_poly.type
_entity_poly.pdbx_seq_one_letter_code
_entity_poly.pdbx_strand_id
1 'polypeptide(L)'
;MLPRLMLKRNPRGQFLQAMCEPRRSTSFVSLAVFLLLLMCCAAGCLADAPALKHRCGFGEMMRRGPPATAVVRDVPRRGQGAMQAYTVAAQGEESEWAPIRIKVSAKDMDDPSKHCTAEGEMSMPEGSRVKCTEDVVLTEAKKDIVLKQLLPAAIKLHAERLSVKACGRAPSVCRTVAVGLCSRFTIPSWHHTTGVSGADLILYVNAPPG
;
A
#
# COMPACT_ATOMS: atom_id res chain seq x y z
N MET A 1 -30.18 15.81 70.41
CA MET A 1 -30.67 14.80 71.37
C MET A 1 -30.13 13.44 70.94
N LEU A 2 -29.19 12.86 71.68
CA LEU A 2 -28.73 11.48 71.44
C LEU A 2 -29.45 10.53 72.41
N PRO A 3 -29.79 9.33 71.95
CA PRO A 3 -29.49 8.13 72.72
C PRO A 3 -28.71 7.14 71.83
N ARG A 4 -27.47 6.83 72.22
CA ARG A 4 -27.06 5.54 72.80
C ARG A 4 -27.25 4.33 71.87
N LEU A 5 -26.14 4.00 71.21
CA LEU A 5 -25.80 2.67 70.69
C LEU A 5 -25.97 1.59 71.78
N MET A 6 -26.58 0.46 71.40
CA MET A 6 -26.33 -0.82 72.04
C MET A 6 -25.64 -1.74 71.02
N LEU A 7 -24.33 -1.84 71.18
CA LEU A 7 -23.48 -2.81 70.51
C LEU A 7 -23.77 -4.20 71.09
N LYS A 8 -24.21 -5.16 70.27
CA LYS A 8 -24.12 -6.59 70.62
C LYS A 8 -23.13 -7.26 69.67
N ARG A 9 -21.90 -7.43 70.16
CA ARG A 9 -20.79 -8.12 69.50
C ARG A 9 -20.93 -9.62 69.78
N ASN A 10 -21.19 -10.42 68.74
CA ASN A 10 -21.12 -11.88 68.78
C ASN A 10 -19.76 -12.31 68.19
N PRO A 11 -19.01 -13.25 68.80
CA PRO A 11 -17.71 -13.64 68.28
C PRO A 11 -17.88 -14.63 67.13
N ARG A 12 -17.05 -14.48 66.09
CA ARG A 12 -16.95 -15.32 64.87
C ARG A 12 -17.83 -14.86 63.71
N GLY A 13 -17.41 -13.75 63.08
CA GLY A 13 -18.03 -13.12 61.92
C GLY A 13 -18.56 -14.10 60.87
N GLN A 14 -19.87 -13.99 60.62
CA GLN A 14 -20.50 -14.53 59.43
C GLN A 14 -20.23 -13.59 58.26
N PHE A 15 -20.26 -14.10 57.03
CA PHE A 15 -21.41 -13.88 56.15
C PHE A 15 -21.26 -14.72 54.87
N LEU A 16 -22.11 -15.75 54.76
CA LEU A 16 -22.41 -16.44 53.52
C LEU A 16 -23.30 -15.53 52.66
N GLN A 17 -23.04 -15.52 51.35
CA GLN A 17 -23.86 -14.85 50.33
C GLN A 17 -25.32 -15.30 50.40
N ALA A 18 -26.24 -14.35 50.27
CA ALA A 18 -27.63 -14.62 49.91
C ALA A 18 -27.93 -13.85 48.61
N MET A 19 -28.07 -14.60 47.50
CA MET A 19 -28.73 -14.11 46.30
C MET A 19 -30.24 -14.07 46.56
N CYS A 20 -30.88 -12.94 46.24
CA CYS A 20 -32.33 -12.80 46.26
C CYS A 20 -32.75 -12.11 44.95
N GLU A 21 -33.42 -12.87 44.08
CA GLU A 21 -34.09 -12.38 42.88
C GLU A 21 -35.22 -11.41 43.26
N PRO A 22 -35.48 -10.34 42.48
CA PRO A 22 -36.84 -9.82 42.42
C PRO A 22 -37.32 -9.42 41.01
N ARG A 23 -38.40 -10.10 40.59
CA ARG A 23 -39.66 -9.58 40.03
C ARG A 23 -39.60 -8.42 39.00
N ARG A 24 -39.77 -8.81 37.73
CA ARG A 24 -40.64 -8.25 36.67
C ARG A 24 -41.26 -6.85 36.95
N SER A 25 -40.65 -5.80 36.40
CA SER A 25 -41.21 -4.45 36.27
C SER A 25 -41.27 -4.07 34.78
N THR A 26 -42.31 -4.53 34.08
CA THR A 26 -42.43 -4.44 32.61
C THR A 26 -42.95 -3.11 32.08
N SER A 27 -43.14 -2.08 32.93
CA SER A 27 -43.60 -0.76 32.48
C SER A 27 -42.46 0.25 32.33
N PHE A 28 -41.46 0.22 33.22
CA PHE A 28 -40.35 1.18 33.19
C PHE A 28 -39.27 0.86 32.15
N VAL A 29 -39.06 -0.42 31.85
CA VAL A 29 -38.09 -0.86 30.84
C VAL A 29 -38.52 -0.42 29.44
N SER A 30 -39.83 -0.50 29.13
CA SER A 30 -40.35 -0.11 27.83
C SER A 30 -40.22 1.40 27.59
N LEU A 31 -40.48 2.22 28.61
CA LEU A 31 -40.33 3.67 28.53
C LEU A 31 -38.85 4.08 28.42
N ALA A 32 -37.97 3.43 29.18
CA ALA A 32 -36.53 3.68 29.12
C ALA A 32 -35.93 3.31 27.76
N VAL A 33 -36.34 2.16 27.18
CA VAL A 33 -35.93 1.75 25.84
C VAL A 33 -36.46 2.71 24.78
N PHE A 34 -37.70 3.18 24.91
CA PHE A 34 -38.29 4.14 23.97
C PHE A 34 -37.57 5.50 24.02
N LEU A 35 -37.23 5.99 25.23
CA LEU A 35 -36.45 7.22 25.40
C LEU A 35 -35.00 7.07 24.89
N LEU A 36 -34.37 5.91 25.08
CA LEU A 36 -33.05 5.59 24.50
C LEU A 36 -33.10 5.59 22.97
N LEU A 37 -34.13 5.02 22.36
CA LEU A 37 -34.31 5.02 20.90
C LEU A 37 -34.51 6.45 20.35
N LEU A 38 -35.31 7.28 21.02
CA LEU A 38 -35.51 8.68 20.62
C LEU A 38 -34.21 9.51 20.74
N MET A 39 -33.40 9.27 21.77
CA MET A 39 -32.09 9.91 21.92
C MET A 39 -31.07 9.44 20.87
N CYS A 40 -31.13 8.17 20.44
CA CYS A 40 -30.33 7.66 19.33
C CYS A 40 -30.71 8.29 17.98
N CYS A 41 -31.99 8.58 17.76
CA CYS A 41 -32.46 9.16 16.49
C CYS A 41 -32.15 10.66 16.36
N ALA A 42 -31.98 11.39 17.47
CA ALA A 42 -31.57 12.81 17.44
C ALA A 42 -30.05 13.01 17.36
N ALA A 43 -29.25 11.99 17.71
CA ALA A 43 -27.79 11.99 17.56
C ALA A 43 -27.31 11.40 16.22
N GLY A 44 -28.20 10.77 15.44
CA GLY A 44 -27.87 10.04 14.22
C GLY A 44 -28.26 10.77 12.95
N CYS A 45 -27.56 11.85 12.60
CA CYS A 45 -27.45 12.35 11.22
C CYS A 45 -26.22 13.28 11.08
N LEU A 46 -25.03 12.76 11.40
CA LEU A 46 -23.82 13.21 10.74
C LEU A 46 -23.40 12.08 9.80
N ALA A 47 -23.85 12.18 8.55
CA ALA A 47 -23.20 11.48 7.46
C ALA A 47 -21.83 12.12 7.24
N ASP A 48 -20.87 11.84 8.12
CA ASP A 48 -19.48 11.89 7.73
C ASP A 48 -19.28 10.68 6.82
N ALA A 49 -19.42 10.92 5.51
CA ALA A 49 -18.82 10.03 4.54
C ALA A 49 -17.37 9.84 5.01
N PRO A 50 -16.85 8.60 5.11
CA PRO A 50 -15.41 8.46 5.27
C PRO A 50 -14.83 8.96 3.95
N ALA A 51 -14.53 10.26 3.90
CA ALA A 51 -13.51 10.78 3.04
C ALA A 51 -12.28 9.98 3.42
N LEU A 52 -12.04 8.92 2.66
CA LEU A 52 -10.79 8.19 2.63
C LEU A 52 -9.75 9.26 2.33
N LYS A 53 -9.25 9.93 3.37
CA LYS A 53 -8.12 10.83 3.30
C LYS A 53 -6.98 9.94 2.85
N HIS A 54 -6.77 9.87 1.55
CA HIS A 54 -5.47 9.56 1.00
C HIS A 54 -4.54 10.57 1.65
N ARG A 55 -3.91 10.17 2.75
CA ARG A 55 -2.84 10.90 3.39
C ARG A 55 -1.69 10.85 2.40
N CYS A 56 -1.71 11.73 1.41
CA CYS A 56 -0.54 12.03 0.60
C CYS A 56 0.46 12.69 1.56
N GLY A 57 1.35 11.88 2.14
CA GLY A 57 2.44 12.32 3.01
C GLY A 57 3.42 13.30 2.33
N PHE A 58 3.27 13.52 1.02
CA PHE A 58 4.04 14.48 0.26
C PHE A 58 3.93 15.91 0.82
N GLY A 59 2.74 16.33 1.26
CA GLY A 59 2.52 17.68 1.79
C GLY A 59 3.21 17.94 3.13
N GLU A 60 3.31 16.92 3.99
CA GLU A 60 4.05 17.05 5.27
C GLU A 60 5.56 17.00 5.08
N MET A 61 6.06 16.26 4.08
CA MET A 61 7.50 16.17 3.79
C MET A 61 8.05 17.50 3.24
N MET A 62 7.27 18.20 2.41
CA MET A 62 7.66 19.50 1.83
C MET A 62 7.79 20.62 2.88
N ARG A 63 7.15 20.51 4.06
CA ARG A 63 7.26 21.52 5.12
C ARG A 63 8.49 21.38 6.00
N ARG A 64 9.22 20.26 5.93
CA ARG A 64 10.44 20.01 6.72
C ARG A 64 11.73 20.17 5.92
N GLY A 65 11.65 20.49 4.63
CA GLY A 65 12.82 20.69 3.77
C GLY A 65 13.37 22.12 3.83
N PRO A 66 14.68 22.33 3.58
CA PRO A 66 15.24 23.66 3.38
C PRO A 66 14.50 24.39 2.24
N PRO A 67 14.40 25.74 2.27
CA PRO A 67 13.76 26.49 1.20
C PRO A 67 14.41 26.17 -0.15
N ALA A 68 13.56 25.86 -1.14
CA ALA A 68 14.01 25.50 -2.48
C ALA A 68 14.82 26.67 -3.08
N THR A 69 16.13 26.49 -3.18
CA THR A 69 17.00 27.44 -3.88
C THR A 69 16.77 27.24 -5.37
N ALA A 70 16.38 28.29 -6.09
CA ALA A 70 16.25 28.22 -7.54
C ALA A 70 17.64 27.98 -8.14
N VAL A 71 17.82 26.81 -8.76
CA VAL A 71 19.05 26.45 -9.46
C VAL A 71 18.75 26.27 -10.93
N VAL A 72 19.37 27.10 -11.77
CA VAL A 72 19.40 26.93 -13.22
C VAL A 72 20.37 25.81 -13.54
N ARG A 73 19.93 24.84 -14.35
CA ARG A 73 20.71 23.65 -14.71
C ARG A 73 20.74 23.50 -16.23
N ASP A 74 21.91 23.23 -16.77
CA ASP A 74 22.08 22.85 -18.17
C ASP A 74 21.41 21.49 -18.42
N VAL A 75 20.76 21.34 -19.57
CA VAL A 75 20.17 20.07 -20.00
C VAL A 75 21.30 19.09 -20.33
N PRO A 76 21.39 17.92 -19.66
CA PRO A 76 22.43 16.94 -19.95
C PRO A 76 22.36 16.48 -21.41
N ARG A 77 23.51 16.50 -22.10
CA ARG A 77 23.63 16.01 -23.48
C ARG A 77 23.53 14.48 -23.51
N ARG A 78 23.04 13.95 -24.64
CA ARG A 78 22.87 12.51 -24.85
C ARG A 78 24.18 11.75 -24.53
N GLY A 79 24.12 10.83 -23.56
CA GLY A 79 25.26 9.99 -23.16
C GLY A 79 26.01 10.46 -21.91
N GLN A 80 25.71 11.63 -21.37
CA GLN A 80 26.34 12.16 -20.16
C GLN A 80 25.42 11.94 -18.96
N GLY A 81 25.87 11.18 -17.96
CA GLY A 81 25.06 10.84 -16.78
C GLY A 81 24.74 12.08 -15.95
N ALA A 82 23.46 12.23 -15.56
CA ALA A 82 22.99 13.42 -14.82
C ALA A 82 23.68 13.61 -13.45
N MET A 83 24.34 12.56 -12.93
CA MET A 83 24.98 12.53 -11.62
C MET A 83 26.15 13.51 -11.46
N GLN A 84 26.83 13.89 -12.55
CA GLN A 84 27.98 14.81 -12.49
C GLN A 84 27.61 16.25 -12.10
N ALA A 85 26.32 16.62 -12.13
CA ALA A 85 25.87 17.98 -11.89
C ALA A 85 25.36 18.25 -10.45
N TYR A 86 25.24 17.23 -9.58
CA TYR A 86 24.63 17.36 -8.24
C TYR A 86 25.63 17.39 -7.08
N THR A 87 26.92 17.64 -7.31
CA THR A 87 27.88 17.89 -6.22
C THR A 87 27.71 19.30 -5.67
N VAL A 88 26.62 19.52 -4.94
CA VAL A 88 26.51 20.65 -4.00
C VAL A 88 26.39 20.05 -2.59
N ALA A 89 27.54 20.04 -1.90
CA ALA A 89 27.74 19.94 -0.46
C ALA A 89 27.07 18.77 0.30
N ALA A 90 27.85 17.70 0.50
CA ALA A 90 28.01 17.07 1.80
C ALA A 90 29.47 16.62 1.93
N GLN A 91 30.36 17.54 2.30
CA GLN A 91 31.69 17.14 2.78
C GLN A 91 31.50 16.55 4.17
N GLY A 92 31.80 15.26 4.32
CA GLY A 92 31.91 14.60 5.63
C GLY A 92 30.71 13.77 6.05
N GLU A 93 30.36 12.73 5.29
CA GLU A 93 29.82 11.44 5.74
C GLU A 93 29.59 10.61 4.47
N GLU A 94 29.83 9.30 4.50
CA GLU A 94 29.42 8.42 3.41
C GLU A 94 27.89 8.53 3.30
N SER A 95 27.41 9.27 2.30
CA SER A 95 25.99 9.60 2.18
C SER A 95 25.18 8.31 2.14
N GLU A 96 24.30 8.13 3.13
CA GLU A 96 23.38 6.97 3.23
C GLU A 96 22.43 6.85 2.02
N TRP A 97 22.36 7.89 1.19
CA TRP A 97 21.62 7.92 -0.06
C TRP A 97 22.45 7.34 -1.21
N ALA A 98 21.86 6.37 -1.92
CA ALA A 98 22.44 5.75 -3.11
C ALA A 98 21.43 5.76 -4.28
N PRO A 99 21.88 5.61 -5.54
CA PRO A 99 20.99 5.46 -6.69
C PRO A 99 19.95 4.35 -6.48
N ILE A 100 18.69 4.62 -6.86
CA ILE A 100 17.61 3.65 -6.72
C ILE A 100 17.89 2.36 -7.51
N ARG A 101 17.68 1.20 -6.87
CA ARG A 101 17.84 -0.11 -7.49
C ARG A 101 16.47 -0.64 -7.91
N ILE A 102 16.18 -0.58 -9.21
CA ILE A 102 14.94 -1.09 -9.78
C ILE A 102 15.21 -2.48 -10.36
N LYS A 103 14.49 -3.50 -9.89
CA LYS A 103 14.50 -4.85 -10.48
C LYS A 103 13.25 -5.06 -11.33
N VAL A 104 13.37 -5.87 -12.38
CA VAL A 104 12.27 -6.15 -13.32
C VAL A 104 11.88 -7.61 -13.22
N SER A 105 10.57 -7.88 -13.21
CA SER A 105 9.99 -9.20 -13.42
C SER A 105 9.13 -9.15 -14.69
N ALA A 106 9.61 -9.74 -15.77
CA ALA A 106 8.91 -9.77 -17.07
C ALA A 106 8.30 -11.14 -17.39
N LYS A 107 8.00 -11.93 -16.37
CA LYS A 107 7.51 -13.32 -16.52
C LYS A 107 6.29 -13.43 -17.42
N ASP A 108 5.41 -12.43 -17.40
CA ASP A 108 4.21 -12.41 -18.26
C ASP A 108 4.54 -12.18 -19.74
N MET A 109 5.71 -11.64 -20.09
CA MET A 109 6.17 -11.53 -21.48
C MET A 109 6.75 -12.85 -22.02
N ASP A 110 6.97 -13.84 -21.15
CA ASP A 110 7.40 -15.20 -21.51
C ASP A 110 6.23 -16.19 -21.53
N ASP A 111 5.05 -15.77 -21.09
CA ASP A 111 3.86 -16.61 -20.99
C ASP A 111 2.95 -16.39 -22.20
N PRO A 112 2.86 -17.34 -23.15
CA PRO A 112 2.07 -17.18 -24.37
C PRO A 112 0.56 -17.11 -24.10
N SER A 113 0.09 -17.40 -22.88
CA SER A 113 -1.31 -17.19 -22.48
C SER A 113 -1.61 -15.75 -22.04
N LYS A 114 -0.59 -14.88 -21.95
CA LYS A 114 -0.69 -13.51 -21.43
C LYS A 114 -0.53 -12.43 -22.50
N HIS A 115 -0.12 -12.80 -23.72
CA HIS A 115 0.09 -11.86 -24.82
C HIS A 115 -0.20 -12.52 -26.18
N CYS A 116 -0.51 -11.71 -27.19
CA CYS A 116 -0.66 -12.20 -28.56
C CYS A 116 0.68 -12.73 -29.09
N THR A 117 0.69 -13.97 -29.59
CA THR A 117 1.86 -14.60 -30.25
C THR A 117 1.71 -14.69 -31.76
N ALA A 118 0.47 -14.64 -32.25
CA ALA A 118 0.10 -14.62 -33.67
C ALA A 118 -1.22 -13.85 -33.85
N GLU A 119 -1.53 -13.51 -35.10
CA GLU A 119 -2.84 -12.93 -35.44
C GLU A 119 -3.98 -13.94 -35.25
N GLY A 120 -5.16 -13.43 -34.92
CA GLY A 120 -6.36 -14.25 -34.74
C GLY A 120 -7.05 -14.01 -33.40
N GLU A 121 -7.83 -14.98 -32.94
CA GLU A 121 -8.49 -14.92 -31.63
C GLU A 121 -7.63 -15.59 -30.56
N MET A 122 -7.47 -14.90 -29.44
CA MET A 122 -6.81 -15.39 -28.23
C MET A 122 -7.82 -15.48 -27.10
N SER A 123 -7.83 -16.61 -26.38
CA SER A 123 -8.55 -16.74 -25.11
C SER A 123 -7.66 -16.25 -23.98
N MET A 124 -8.12 -15.25 -23.24
CA MET A 124 -7.43 -14.71 -22.08
C MET A 124 -7.71 -15.56 -20.82
N PRO A 125 -6.84 -15.53 -19.80
CA PRO A 125 -7.04 -16.26 -18.55
C PRO A 125 -8.34 -15.92 -17.81
N GLU A 126 -8.84 -14.68 -17.96
CA GLU A 126 -10.14 -14.26 -17.42
C GLU A 126 -11.36 -14.78 -18.21
N GLY A 127 -11.15 -15.54 -19.28
CA GLY A 127 -12.19 -16.13 -20.11
C GLY A 127 -12.71 -15.22 -21.24
N SER A 128 -12.16 -14.00 -21.37
CA SER A 128 -12.45 -13.12 -22.50
C SER A 128 -11.78 -13.63 -23.77
N ARG A 129 -12.35 -13.33 -24.95
CA ARG A 129 -11.70 -13.52 -26.23
C ARG A 129 -11.26 -12.18 -26.79
N VAL A 130 -10.01 -12.08 -27.20
CA VAL A 130 -9.41 -10.86 -27.72
C VAL A 130 -8.89 -11.13 -29.13
N LYS A 131 -9.11 -10.17 -30.03
CA LYS A 131 -8.58 -10.23 -31.39
C LYS A 131 -7.16 -9.67 -31.41
N CYS A 132 -6.21 -10.50 -31.77
CA CYS A 132 -4.83 -10.16 -32.02
C CYS A 132 -4.66 -9.69 -33.48
N THR A 133 -4.22 -8.45 -33.65
CA THR A 133 -3.75 -7.88 -34.91
C THR A 133 -2.22 -7.84 -34.93
N GLU A 134 -1.62 -7.73 -36.12
CA GLU A 134 -0.16 -7.73 -36.32
C GLU A 134 0.59 -6.74 -35.39
N ASP A 135 0.01 -5.56 -35.18
CA ASP A 135 0.59 -4.52 -34.33
C ASP A 135 0.61 -4.91 -32.85
N VAL A 136 -0.36 -5.72 -32.40
CA VAL A 136 -0.50 -6.20 -31.01
C VAL A 136 0.29 -7.50 -30.76
N VAL A 137 0.65 -8.26 -31.79
CA VAL A 137 1.47 -9.46 -31.64
C VAL A 137 2.84 -9.10 -31.04
N LEU A 138 3.18 -9.72 -29.91
CA LEU A 138 4.48 -9.59 -29.26
C LEU A 138 5.47 -10.54 -29.93
N THR A 139 6.18 -10.02 -30.94
CA THR A 139 7.28 -10.74 -31.57
C THR A 139 8.52 -10.73 -30.67
N GLU A 140 9.43 -11.69 -30.88
CA GLU A 140 10.71 -11.71 -30.18
C GLU A 140 11.50 -10.41 -30.37
N ALA A 141 11.43 -9.79 -31.55
CA ALA A 141 12.05 -8.50 -31.80
C ALA A 141 11.45 -7.37 -30.95
N LYS A 142 10.12 -7.29 -30.84
CA LYS A 142 9.44 -6.31 -29.96
C LYS A 142 9.80 -6.55 -28.49
N LYS A 143 9.80 -7.81 -28.07
CA LYS A 143 10.18 -8.23 -26.72
C LYS A 143 11.62 -7.86 -26.38
N ASP A 144 12.56 -8.12 -27.29
CA ASP A 144 13.96 -7.74 -27.14
C ASP A 144 14.15 -6.23 -27.04
N ILE A 145 13.45 -5.45 -27.85
CA ILE A 145 13.47 -3.98 -27.75
C ILE A 145 13.02 -3.54 -26.35
N VAL A 146 11.92 -4.08 -25.84
CA VAL A 146 11.42 -3.73 -24.50
C VAL A 146 12.42 -4.13 -23.42
N LEU A 147 12.85 -5.40 -23.40
CA LEU A 147 13.63 -5.96 -22.30
C LEU A 147 15.11 -5.55 -22.31
N LYS A 148 15.72 -5.45 -23.50
CA LYS A 148 17.16 -5.21 -23.64
C LYS A 148 17.51 -3.76 -23.95
N GLN A 149 16.54 -2.94 -24.37
CA GLN A 149 16.80 -1.53 -24.71
C GLN A 149 15.97 -0.57 -23.87
N LEU A 150 14.63 -0.62 -23.96
CA LEU A 150 13.74 0.38 -23.35
C LEU A 150 13.80 0.35 -21.82
N LEU A 151 13.63 -0.82 -21.21
CA LEU A 151 13.65 -0.95 -19.76
C LEU A 151 15.02 -0.58 -19.16
N PRO A 152 16.17 -1.09 -19.68
CA PRO A 152 17.48 -0.66 -19.17
C PRO A 152 17.72 0.85 -19.32
N ALA A 153 17.32 1.46 -20.44
CA ALA A 153 17.46 2.90 -20.64
C ALA A 153 16.60 3.71 -19.66
N ALA A 154 15.33 3.32 -19.46
CA ALA A 154 14.43 3.97 -18.51
C ALA A 154 14.94 3.84 -17.07
N ILE A 155 15.36 2.63 -16.67
CA ILE A 155 15.93 2.38 -15.33
C ILE A 155 17.16 3.25 -15.11
N LYS A 156 18.07 3.33 -16.10
CA LYS A 156 19.24 4.21 -16.02
C LYS A 156 18.85 5.66 -15.78
N LEU A 157 17.92 6.20 -16.56
CA LEU A 157 17.45 7.58 -16.42
C LEU A 157 16.85 7.86 -15.04
N HIS A 158 16.12 6.90 -14.46
CA HIS A 158 15.57 7.01 -13.12
C HIS A 158 16.66 6.89 -12.04
N ALA A 159 17.56 5.91 -12.15
CA ALA A 159 18.65 5.69 -11.21
C ALA A 159 19.63 6.86 -11.13
N GLU A 160 19.89 7.55 -12.26
CA GLU A 160 20.77 8.73 -12.30
C GLU A 160 20.16 9.99 -11.64
N ARG A 161 18.84 10.01 -11.40
CA ARG A 161 18.12 11.18 -10.87
C ARG A 161 17.49 10.94 -9.50
N LEU A 162 17.25 9.68 -9.14
CA LEU A 162 16.61 9.30 -7.89
C LEU A 162 17.65 8.64 -6.98
N SER A 163 17.99 9.34 -5.91
CA SER A 163 18.72 8.76 -4.78
C SER A 163 17.72 8.35 -3.69
N VAL A 164 17.92 7.18 -3.10
CA VAL A 164 17.09 6.64 -2.03
C VAL A 164 17.96 6.16 -0.89
N LYS A 165 17.46 6.28 0.33
CA LYS A 165 17.98 5.55 1.48
C LYS A 165 17.42 4.14 1.43
N ALA A 166 18.30 3.16 1.23
CA ALA A 166 17.89 1.76 1.08
C ALA A 166 17.11 1.29 2.32
N CYS A 167 15.93 0.73 2.11
CA CYS A 167 15.26 -0.02 3.16
C CYS A 167 16.06 -1.31 3.42
N GLY A 168 16.49 -1.54 4.66
CA GLY A 168 17.22 -2.76 5.05
C GLY A 168 16.43 -4.07 4.88
N ARG A 169 15.17 -4.01 4.44
CA ARG A 169 14.33 -5.16 4.09
C ARG A 169 14.06 -5.15 2.60
N ALA A 170 14.18 -6.34 1.99
CA ALA A 170 13.82 -6.56 0.60
C ALA A 170 12.34 -6.21 0.38
N PRO A 171 11.99 -5.47 -0.69
CA PRO A 171 10.60 -5.24 -1.04
C PRO A 171 9.91 -6.58 -1.31
N SER A 172 8.76 -6.78 -0.68
CA SER A 172 7.88 -7.92 -0.91
C SER A 172 6.51 -7.43 -1.37
N VAL A 173 5.86 -8.24 -2.20
CA VAL A 173 4.50 -7.93 -2.65
C VAL A 173 3.50 -8.51 -1.66
N CYS A 174 2.65 -7.65 -1.12
CA CYS A 174 1.64 -8.10 -0.16
C CYS A 174 0.62 -9.03 -0.83
N ARG A 175 0.35 -10.17 -0.20
CA ARG A 175 -0.49 -11.25 -0.76
C ARG A 175 -1.96 -10.84 -0.94
N THR A 176 -2.42 -9.85 -0.17
CA THR A 176 -3.78 -9.29 -0.23
C THR A 176 -3.98 -8.28 -1.36
N VAL A 177 -2.94 -7.94 -2.14
CA VAL A 177 -2.99 -6.93 -3.23
C VAL A 177 -3.36 -7.55 -4.58
N ALA A 178 -3.93 -8.76 -4.59
CA ALA A 178 -4.56 -9.33 -5.78
C ALA A 178 -5.95 -8.69 -6.06
N VAL A 179 -6.04 -7.36 -5.97
CA VAL A 179 -7.27 -6.61 -6.25
C VAL A 179 -7.05 -5.76 -7.50
N GLY A 180 -8.04 -5.78 -8.41
CA GLY A 180 -7.99 -4.99 -9.64
C GLY A 180 -6.90 -5.46 -10.61
N LEU A 181 -6.25 -4.52 -11.31
CA LEU A 181 -5.28 -4.83 -12.36
C LEU A 181 -4.03 -5.56 -11.85
N CYS A 182 -3.69 -5.43 -10.57
CA CYS A 182 -2.53 -6.08 -9.97
C CYS A 182 -2.63 -7.61 -9.95
N SER A 183 -3.86 -8.17 -9.95
CA SER A 183 -4.06 -9.63 -9.98
C SER A 183 -3.74 -10.26 -11.33
N ARG A 184 -3.63 -9.45 -12.40
CA ARG A 184 -3.33 -9.94 -13.76
C ARG A 184 -1.87 -10.34 -13.93
N PHE A 185 -0.98 -9.82 -13.10
CA PHE A 185 0.45 -10.09 -13.17
C PHE A 185 0.83 -11.43 -12.52
N THR A 186 1.74 -12.14 -13.16
CA THR A 186 2.34 -13.34 -12.57
C THR A 186 3.46 -12.95 -11.63
N ILE A 187 3.15 -12.93 -10.33
CA ILE A 187 4.14 -12.66 -9.27
C ILE A 187 4.72 -13.99 -8.77
N PRO A 188 6.06 -14.20 -8.84
CA PRO A 188 6.67 -15.40 -8.28
C PRO A 188 6.38 -15.52 -6.77
N SER A 189 6.11 -16.74 -6.30
CA SER A 189 5.70 -16.99 -4.92
C SER A 189 6.66 -16.41 -3.88
N TRP A 190 7.96 -16.45 -4.14
CA TRP A 190 9.01 -15.93 -3.26
C TRP A 190 9.01 -14.39 -3.14
N HIS A 191 8.46 -13.66 -4.11
CA HIS A 191 8.29 -12.20 -3.99
C HIS A 191 7.26 -11.85 -2.90
N HIS A 192 6.37 -12.77 -2.53
CA HIS A 192 5.41 -12.58 -1.44
C HIS A 192 5.95 -12.96 -0.06
N THR A 193 7.04 -13.74 0.01
CA THR A 193 7.59 -14.26 1.25
C THR A 193 8.91 -13.59 1.60
N THR A 194 9.98 -13.91 0.90
CA THR A 194 11.33 -13.38 1.14
C THR A 194 11.53 -12.00 0.53
N GLY A 195 10.75 -11.65 -0.50
CA GLY A 195 10.93 -10.42 -1.27
C GLY A 195 12.13 -10.49 -2.22
N VAL A 196 12.43 -9.36 -2.87
CA VAL A 196 13.50 -9.25 -3.87
C VAL A 196 14.71 -8.54 -3.28
N SER A 197 15.80 -9.28 -3.07
CA SER A 197 17.03 -8.72 -2.52
C SER A 197 17.69 -7.73 -3.50
N GLY A 198 18.34 -6.71 -2.93
CA GLY A 198 19.05 -5.69 -3.72
C GLY A 198 18.15 -4.83 -4.60
N ALA A 199 16.85 -4.78 -4.30
CA ALA A 199 15.89 -3.90 -4.95
C ALA A 199 15.36 -2.88 -3.94
N ASP A 200 15.11 -1.66 -4.40
CA ASP A 200 14.32 -0.65 -3.70
C ASP A 200 12.91 -0.54 -4.31
N LEU A 201 12.78 -0.93 -5.59
CA LEU A 201 11.54 -1.02 -6.35
C LEU A 201 11.55 -2.25 -7.25
N ILE A 202 10.40 -2.91 -7.39
CA ILE A 202 10.20 -4.00 -8.34
C ILE A 202 9.19 -3.54 -9.39
N LEU A 203 9.56 -3.63 -10.67
CA LEU A 203 8.69 -3.39 -11.81
C LEU A 203 8.23 -4.72 -12.39
N TYR A 204 6.91 -4.97 -12.40
CA TYR A 204 6.32 -6.11 -13.08
C TYR A 204 5.87 -5.67 -14.48
N VAL A 205 6.27 -6.41 -15.50
CA VAL A 205 6.05 -6.05 -16.90
C VAL A 205 5.26 -7.15 -17.59
N ASN A 206 4.20 -6.75 -18.26
CA ASN A 206 3.37 -7.58 -19.11
C ASN A 206 3.07 -6.84 -20.43
N ALA A 207 2.52 -7.55 -21.41
CA ALA A 207 2.09 -7.00 -22.69
C ALA A 207 0.73 -7.62 -23.08
N PRO A 208 -0.34 -7.38 -22.29
CA PRO A 208 -1.65 -7.91 -22.59
C PRO A 208 -2.18 -7.31 -23.90
N PRO A 209 -3.02 -8.06 -24.63
CA PRO A 209 -3.70 -7.50 -25.78
C PRO A 209 -4.83 -6.58 -25.33
N GLY A 210 -4.75 -5.29 -25.70
CA GLY A 210 -5.82 -4.30 -25.50
C GLY A 210 -6.06 -3.86 -24.05
#